data_AF-A0A969WRX9-F1
#
_entry.id   AF-A0A969WRX9-F1
#
_cell.length_a   1.000
_cell.length_b   1.000
_cell.length_c   1.000
_cell.angle_alpha   90.00
_cell.angle_beta   90.00
_cell.angle_gamma   90.00
#
_symmetry.space_group_name_H-M   'P 1'
#
loop_
_entity.id
_entity.type
_entity.pdbx_description
1 polymer ?
#
loop_
_entity_poly.entity_id
_entity_poly.type
_entity_poly.pdbx_seq_one_letter_code
_entity_poly.pdbx_strand_id
1 'polypeptide(L)'
;MFKECKQYLNLGKAQNTNFNGQIADTALALTTYTILSLGKRFGSYETIGSLFRANKQDMLERTICERIMEVILSLIMQLLEFMAIDIDETMRLIAGSDEECGKIAIMLNAVNQYSNKTLTKSKAA
;
A
#
# COMPACT_ATOMS: atom_id res chain seq x y z
N MET A 1 21.94 -11.16 -16.48
CA MET A 1 23.36 -11.53 -16.23
C MET A 1 24.28 -11.31 -17.44
N PHE A 2 24.40 -12.20 -18.42
CA PHE A 2 25.45 -12.10 -19.46
C PHE A 2 25.38 -10.81 -20.30
N LYS A 3 24.18 -10.43 -20.76
CA LYS A 3 23.96 -9.17 -21.50
C LYS A 3 24.38 -7.95 -20.69
N GLU A 4 24.00 -7.91 -19.41
CA GLU A 4 24.31 -6.80 -18.50
C GLU A 4 25.80 -6.76 -18.16
N CYS A 5 26.45 -7.91 -17.96
CA CYS A 5 27.89 -7.99 -17.74
C CYS A 5 28.67 -7.51 -18.98
N LYS A 6 28.21 -7.89 -20.19
CA LYS A 6 28.83 -7.47 -21.45
C LYS A 6 28.64 -5.97 -21.74
N GLN A 7 27.47 -5.42 -21.42
CA GLN A 7 27.13 -4.02 -21.67
C GLN A 7 27.70 -3.07 -20.62
N TYR A 8 27.50 -3.37 -19.33
CA TYR A 8 27.79 -2.44 -18.23
C TYR A 8 29.10 -2.75 -17.51
N LEU A 9 29.58 -3.99 -17.57
CA LEU A 9 30.79 -4.43 -16.87
C LEU A 9 31.93 -4.79 -17.84
N ASN A 10 31.79 -4.40 -19.12
CA ASN A 10 32.80 -4.58 -20.17
C ASN A 10 33.35 -6.02 -20.29
N LEU A 11 32.54 -7.02 -19.93
CA LEU A 11 32.93 -8.43 -20.01
C LEU A 11 33.33 -8.79 -21.45
N GLY A 12 34.56 -9.30 -21.61
CA GLY A 12 35.12 -9.70 -22.90
C GLY A 12 35.82 -8.59 -23.69
N LYS A 13 35.97 -7.38 -23.12
CA LYS A 13 36.79 -6.30 -23.72
C LYS A 13 38.21 -6.21 -23.16
N ALA A 14 38.57 -7.09 -22.23
CA ALA A 14 39.91 -7.18 -21.66
C ALA A 14 40.93 -7.54 -22.74
N GLN A 15 41.94 -6.69 -22.95
CA GLN A 15 43.07 -6.96 -23.86
C GLN A 15 44.31 -7.45 -23.12
N ASN A 16 44.11 -8.23 -22.06
CA ASN A 16 45.21 -8.81 -21.30
C ASN A 16 45.92 -9.89 -22.13
N THR A 17 47.25 -9.76 -22.25
CA THR A 17 48.11 -10.72 -22.96
C THR A 17 48.28 -12.03 -22.19
N ASN A 18 48.10 -12.01 -20.87
CA ASN A 18 48.13 -13.18 -20.01
C ASN A 18 46.72 -13.77 -19.81
N PHE A 19 46.58 -15.08 -19.99
CA PHE A 19 45.34 -15.82 -19.74
C PHE A 19 44.82 -15.63 -18.31
N ASN A 20 45.73 -15.59 -17.33
CA ASN A 20 45.35 -15.36 -15.93
C ASN A 20 44.72 -13.97 -15.72
N GLY A 21 45.17 -12.96 -16.48
CA GLY A 21 44.58 -11.62 -16.47
C GLY A 21 43.17 -11.61 -17.06
N GLN A 22 42.93 -12.37 -18.13
CA GLN A 22 41.59 -12.50 -18.73
C GLN A 22 40.61 -13.25 -17.81
N ILE A 23 41.08 -14.29 -17.10
CA ILE A 23 40.27 -14.99 -16.09
C ILE A 23 39.94 -14.04 -14.93
N ALA A 24 40.92 -13.27 -14.44
CA ALA A 24 40.71 -12.31 -13.36
C ALA A 24 39.69 -11.23 -13.74
N ASP A 25 39.79 -10.65 -14.94
CA ASP A 25 38.83 -9.64 -15.42
C ASP A 25 37.42 -10.21 -15.56
N THR A 26 37.29 -11.44 -16.06
CA THR A 26 36.01 -12.15 -16.15
C THR A 26 35.41 -12.42 -14.77
N ALA A 27 36.22 -12.90 -13.82
CA ALA A 27 35.80 -13.16 -12.45
C ALA A 27 35.39 -11.88 -11.72
N LEU A 28 36.11 -10.77 -11.94
CA LEU A 28 35.81 -9.47 -11.37
C LEU A 28 34.46 -8.94 -11.89
N ALA A 29 34.20 -9.02 -13.20
CA ALA A 29 32.93 -8.63 -13.78
C ALA A 29 31.75 -9.45 -13.21
N LEU A 30 31.90 -10.77 -13.09
CA LEU A 30 30.85 -11.64 -12.52
C LEU A 30 30.61 -11.39 -11.02
N THR A 31 31.67 -11.16 -10.25
CA THR A 31 31.59 -10.82 -8.82
C THR A 31 30.89 -9.48 -8.62
N THR A 32 31.28 -8.47 -9.41
CA THR A 32 30.66 -7.14 -9.39
C THR A 32 29.17 -7.20 -9.72
N TYR A 33 28.80 -7.99 -10.74
CA TYR A 33 27.39 -8.24 -11.07
C TYR A 33 26.63 -8.87 -9.90
N THR A 34 27.24 -9.86 -9.23
CA THR A 34 26.63 -10.54 -8.10
C THR A 34 26.34 -9.55 -6.97
N ILE A 35 27.28 -8.69 -6.61
CA ILE A 35 27.11 -7.65 -5.60
C ILE A 35 26.00 -6.67 -6.01
N LEU A 36 26.02 -6.18 -7.25
CA LEU A 36 25.01 -5.25 -7.74
C LEU A 36 23.60 -5.86 -7.76
N SER A 37 23.50 -7.14 -8.14
CA SER A 37 22.23 -7.87 -8.15
C SER A 37 21.67 -8.08 -6.74
N LEU A 38 22.55 -8.32 -5.75
CA LEU A 38 22.18 -8.40 -4.35
C LEU A 38 21.69 -7.06 -3.83
N GLY A 39 22.42 -5.97 -4.10
CA GLY A 39 21.99 -4.61 -3.72
C GLY A 39 20.63 -4.24 -4.31
N LYS A 40 20.42 -4.52 -5.61
CA LYS A 40 19.12 -4.32 -6.27
C LYS A 40 18.01 -5.13 -5.59
N ARG A 41 18.30 -6.38 -5.23
CA ARG A 41 17.36 -7.27 -4.55
C ARG A 41 17.01 -6.74 -3.16
N PHE A 42 17.98 -6.34 -2.35
CA PHE A 42 17.74 -5.74 -1.04
C PHE A 42 16.91 -4.47 -1.13
N GLY A 43 17.28 -3.53 -2.02
CA GLY A 43 16.51 -2.31 -2.21
C GLY A 43 15.09 -2.56 -2.73
N SER A 44 14.90 -3.55 -3.61
CA SER A 44 13.56 -3.90 -4.10
C SER A 44 12.69 -4.54 -3.01
N TYR A 45 13.26 -5.41 -2.17
CA TYR A 45 12.52 -6.01 -1.05
C TYR A 45 12.25 -5.01 0.07
N GLU A 46 13.16 -4.08 0.34
CA GLU A 46 12.97 -3.01 1.32
C GLU A 46 11.88 -2.03 0.87
N THR A 47 11.86 -1.65 -0.40
CA THR A 47 10.83 -0.75 -0.97
C THR A 47 9.45 -1.39 -1.09
N ILE A 48 9.37 -2.67 -1.50
CA ILE A 48 8.08 -3.40 -1.50
C ILE A 48 7.61 -3.66 -0.06
N GLY A 49 8.53 -4.02 0.83
CA GLY A 49 8.23 -4.26 2.24
C GLY A 49 7.75 -3.02 2.98
N SER A 50 8.35 -1.85 2.71
CA SER A 50 7.92 -0.58 3.28
C SER A 50 6.53 -0.16 2.77
N LEU A 51 6.27 -0.32 1.46
CA LEU A 51 4.96 -0.06 0.86
C LEU A 51 3.88 -0.96 1.46
N PHE A 52 4.17 -2.25 1.63
CA PHE A 52 3.23 -3.20 2.23
C PHE A 52 2.96 -2.90 3.71
N ARG A 53 3.98 -2.46 4.47
CA ARG A 53 3.81 -2.03 5.87
C ARG A 53 2.93 -0.79 5.99
N ALA A 54 3.14 0.21 5.13
CA ALA A 54 2.30 1.40 5.09
C ALA A 54 0.84 1.05 4.76
N ASN A 55 0.62 0.25 3.70
CA ASN A 55 -0.72 -0.17 3.31
C ASN A 55 -1.40 -1.05 4.38
N LYS A 56 -0.67 -1.95 5.03
CA LYS A 56 -1.19 -2.76 6.13
C LYS A 56 -1.67 -1.89 7.31
N GLN A 57 -0.93 -0.83 7.64
CA GLN A 57 -1.31 0.10 8.69
C GLN A 57 -2.60 0.84 8.32
N ASP A 58 -2.68 1.38 7.10
CA ASP A 58 -3.88 2.08 6.59
C ASP A 58 -5.12 1.15 6.56
N MET A 59 -4.94 -0.10 6.16
CA MET A 59 -6.02 -1.11 6.15
C MET A 59 -6.45 -1.50 7.57
N LEU A 60 -5.51 -1.65 8.50
CA LEU A 60 -5.84 -1.94 9.91
C LEU A 60 -6.61 -0.81 10.55
N GLU A 61 -6.17 0.43 10.36
CA GLU A 61 -6.86 1.62 10.89
C GLU A 61 -8.28 1.73 10.37
N ARG A 62 -8.50 1.49 9.07
CA ARG A 62 -9.84 1.46 8.47
C ARG A 62 -10.72 0.34 9.03
N THR A 63 -10.19 -0.88 9.12
CA THR A 63 -10.96 -2.05 9.60
C THR A 63 -11.35 -1.88 11.08
N ILE A 64 -10.46 -1.31 11.89
CA ILE A 64 -10.75 -1.04 13.31
C ILE A 64 -11.81 0.07 13.43
N CYS A 65 -11.69 1.14 12.65
CA CYS A 65 -12.67 2.23 12.64
C CYS A 65 -14.07 1.73 12.25
N GLU A 66 -14.17 0.93 11.18
CA GLU A 66 -15.43 0.32 10.74
C GLU A 66 -16.05 -0.56 11.83
N ARG A 67 -15.25 -1.42 12.48
CA ARG A 67 -15.73 -2.26 13.59
C ARG A 67 -16.17 -1.45 14.80
N ILE A 68 -15.46 -0.39 15.16
CA ILE A 68 -15.85 0.49 16.27
C ILE A 68 -17.20 1.16 15.96
N MET A 69 -17.37 1.64 14.72
CA MET A 69 -18.63 2.26 14.29
C MET A 69 -19.80 1.27 14.30
N GLU A 70 -19.59 0.02 13.87
CA GLU A 70 -20.60 -1.05 13.96
C GLU A 70 -21.02 -1.32 15.41
N VAL A 71 -20.06 -1.38 16.34
CA VAL A 71 -20.34 -1.58 17.76
C VAL A 71 -21.10 -0.39 18.36
N ILE A 72 -20.72 0.84 18.02
CA ILE A 72 -21.43 2.05 18.47
C ILE A 72 -22.88 2.03 17.96
N LEU A 73 -23.09 1.70 16.69
CA LEU A 73 -24.43 1.61 16.11
C LEU A 73 -25.27 0.52 16.79
N SER A 74 -24.68 -0.65 17.02
CA SER A 74 -25.36 -1.76 17.70
C SER A 74 -25.76 -1.38 19.13
N LEU A 75 -24.90 -0.67 19.86
CA LEU A 75 -25.21 -0.16 21.19
C LEU A 75 -26.36 0.87 21.17
N ILE A 76 -26.36 1.79 20.19
CA ILE A 76 -27.43 2.77 20.03
C ILE A 76 -28.76 2.07 19.73
N MET A 77 -28.77 1.08 18.83
CA MET A 77 -29.98 0.31 18.50
C MET A 77 -30.53 -0.43 19.73
N GLN A 78 -29.66 -1.08 20.52
CA GLN A 78 -30.07 -1.77 21.75
C GLN A 78 -30.62 -0.79 22.80
N LEU A 79 -30.04 0.39 22.93
CA LEU A 79 -30.54 1.43 23.84
C LEU A 79 -31.91 1.96 23.39
N LEU A 80 -32.11 2.15 22.08
CA LEU A 80 -33.39 2.58 21.51
C LEU A 80 -34.49 1.53 21.71
N GLU A 81 -34.15 0.25 21.50
CA GLU A 81 -35.05 -0.88 21.76
C GLU A 81 -35.41 -0.98 23.26
N PHE A 82 -34.44 -0.79 24.16
CA PHE A 82 -34.67 -0.78 25.61
C PHE A 82 -35.56 0.39 26.07
N MET A 83 -35.47 1.55 25.42
CA MET A 83 -36.27 2.73 25.75
C MET A 83 -37.64 2.74 25.06
N ALA A 84 -37.97 1.75 24.22
CA ALA A 84 -39.19 1.68 23.39
C ALA A 84 -39.43 2.96 22.57
N ILE A 85 -38.35 3.60 22.13
CA ILE A 85 -38.41 4.80 21.28
C ILE A 85 -38.32 4.32 19.83
N ASP A 86 -39.16 4.88 18.96
CA ASP A 86 -39.14 4.59 17.54
C ASP A 86 -37.75 4.92 16.95
N ILE A 87 -37.09 3.87 16.44
CA ILE A 87 -35.73 3.92 15.87
C ILE A 87 -35.71 4.85 14.66
N ASP A 88 -36.78 4.89 13.87
CA ASP A 88 -36.87 5.75 12.69
C ASP A 88 -37.03 7.22 13.09
N GLU A 89 -37.76 7.52 14.15
CA GLU A 89 -37.97 8.89 14.63
C GLU A 89 -36.70 9.45 15.30
N THR A 90 -35.96 8.62 16.03
CA THR A 90 -34.67 9.01 16.64
C THR A 90 -33.55 9.11 15.62
N MET A 91 -33.48 8.22 14.63
CA MET A 91 -32.55 8.36 13.52
C MET A 91 -32.81 9.65 12.74
N ARG A 92 -34.09 10.01 12.55
CA ARG A 92 -34.50 11.30 11.96
C ARG A 92 -34.20 12.50 12.85
N LEU A 93 -34.24 12.37 14.18
CA LEU A 93 -33.89 13.45 15.11
C LEU A 93 -32.38 13.71 15.14
N ILE A 94 -31.57 12.64 15.12
CA ILE A 94 -30.10 12.71 14.97
C ILE A 94 -29.73 13.26 13.58
N ALA A 95 -30.48 12.89 12.54
CA ALA A 95 -30.31 13.45 11.19
C ALA A 95 -30.99 14.84 11.01
N GLY A 96 -31.79 15.29 11.97
CA GLY A 96 -32.70 16.43 11.86
C GLY A 96 -32.08 17.77 12.25
N SER A 97 -30.89 17.77 12.83
CA SER A 97 -30.02 18.95 12.81
C SER A 97 -29.52 19.12 11.38
N ASP A 98 -30.26 19.88 10.58
CA ASP A 98 -30.07 20.14 9.15
C ASP A 98 -28.61 20.51 8.77
N GLU A 99 -27.85 21.05 9.72
CA GLU A 99 -26.44 21.41 9.59
C GLU A 99 -25.48 20.21 9.72
N GLU A 100 -25.85 19.16 10.46
CA GLU A 100 -25.06 17.94 10.66
C GLU A 100 -25.33 16.88 9.60
N CYS A 101 -26.56 16.84 9.06
CA CYS A 101 -26.90 16.03 7.89
C CYS A 101 -26.07 16.44 6.67
N GLY A 102 -25.82 17.75 6.50
CA GLY A 102 -24.86 18.25 5.51
C GLY A 102 -23.44 17.74 5.74
N LYS A 103 -22.98 17.67 7.00
CA LYS A 103 -21.65 17.14 7.34
C LYS A 103 -21.57 15.63 7.10
N ILE A 104 -22.59 14.86 7.47
CA ILE A 104 -22.66 13.42 7.22
C ILE A 104 -22.76 13.11 5.73
N ALA A 105 -23.52 13.90 4.96
CA ALA A 105 -23.59 13.78 3.50
C ALA A 105 -22.26 14.15 2.82
N ILE A 106 -21.54 15.17 3.32
CA ILE A 106 -20.19 15.50 2.87
C ILE A 106 -19.21 14.39 3.25
N MET A 107 -19.35 13.78 4.43
CA MET A 107 -18.51 12.67 4.89
C MET A 107 -18.76 11.40 4.08
N LEU A 108 -20.02 11.07 3.77
CA LEU A 108 -20.41 9.97 2.88
C LEU A 108 -19.92 10.20 1.45
N ASN A 109 -20.04 11.43 0.92
CA ASN A 109 -19.50 11.77 -0.40
C ASN A 109 -17.97 11.75 -0.41
N ALA A 110 -17.31 12.17 0.67
CA ALA A 110 -15.86 12.05 0.80
C ALA A 110 -15.44 10.57 0.84
N VAL A 111 -16.12 9.73 1.62
CA VAL A 111 -15.88 8.28 1.68
C VAL A 111 -16.11 7.61 0.31
N ASN A 112 -17.17 8.00 -0.41
CA ASN A 112 -17.47 7.46 -1.73
C ASN A 112 -16.47 7.95 -2.80
N GLN A 113 -16.06 9.22 -2.76
CA GLN A 113 -15.00 9.73 -3.63
C GLN A 113 -13.66 9.05 -3.35
N TYR A 114 -13.33 8.75 -2.10
CA TYR A 114 -12.17 7.96 -1.74
C TYR A 114 -12.29 6.51 -2.25
N SER A 115 -13.46 5.87 -2.11
CA SER A 115 -13.74 4.54 -2.69
C SER A 115 -13.52 4.53 -4.23
N ASN A 116 -14.05 5.53 -4.93
CA ASN A 116 -13.88 5.68 -6.39
C ASN A 116 -12.44 6.03 -6.81
N LYS A 117 -11.69 6.78 -5.99
CA LYS A 117 -10.26 7.04 -6.21
C LYS A 117 -9.40 5.78 -6.04
N THR A 118 -9.83 4.86 -5.19
CA THR A 118 -9.17 3.57 -4.96
C THR A 118 -9.39 2.63 -6.15
N LEU A 119 -10.59 2.66 -6.77
CA LEU A 119 -10.91 1.92 -7.99
C LEU A 119 -10.20 2.45 -9.25
N THR A 120 -9.95 3.76 -9.34
CA THR A 120 -9.21 4.35 -10.48
C THR A 120 -7.70 4.15 -10.39
N LYS A 121 -7.11 4.06 -9.18
CA LYS A 121 -5.71 3.65 -9.01
C LYS A 121 -5.47 2.16 -9.30
N SER A 122 -6.45 1.29 -9.09
CA SER A 122 -6.34 -0.13 -9.45
C SER A 122 -6.41 -0.40 -10.96
N LYS A 123 -6.87 0.55 -11.78
CA LYS A 123 -6.89 0.45 -13.26
C LYS A 123 -5.69 1.12 -13.94
N ALA A 124 -4.82 1.78 -13.19
CA ALA A 124 -3.65 2.49 -13.72
C ALA A 124 -2.30 1.91 -13.25
N ALA A 125 -2.31 0.72 -12.65
CA ALA A 125 -1.12 -0.06 -12.31
C ALA A 125 -1.05 -1.33 -13.16
#